data_AF-A0A935VK05-F1
#
_entry.id   AF-A0A935VK05-F1
#
_cell.length_a   1.000
_cell.length_b   1.000
_cell.length_c   1.000
_cell.angle_alpha   90.00
_cell.angle_beta   90.00
_cell.angle_gamma   90.00
#
_symmetry.space_group_name_H-M   'P 1'
#
loop_
_entity.id
_entity.type
_entity.pdbx_description
1 polymer ?
#
loop_
_entity_poly.entity_id
_entity_poly.type
_entity_poly.pdbx_seq_one_letter_code
_entity_poly.pdbx_strand_id
1 'polypeptide(L)'
;MSLWPVDDNATQLLMVKFYEFWLKDATNQNIFGAFKKAQLDVKQKFPHPYYWGAFVLLKELVFSFLGSIPPERLEGWHPDRSVGETGRESLN
;
A
#
# COMPACT_ATOMS: atom_id res chain seq x y z
N MET A 1 -2.47 0.52 7.11
CA MET A 1 -2.83 -0.85 7.56
C MET A 1 -1.77 -1.31 8.57
N SER A 2 -2.11 -2.16 9.54
CA SER A 2 -1.13 -2.78 10.44
C SER A 2 -0.81 -4.22 10.04
N LEU A 3 0.42 -4.66 10.31
CA LEU A 3 0.94 -6.01 10.06
C LEU A 3 0.56 -6.99 11.18
N TRP A 4 0.31 -6.48 12.39
CA TRP A 4 -0.12 -7.23 13.57
C TRP A 4 -1.11 -6.39 14.40
N PRO A 5 -1.81 -6.99 15.39
CA PRO A 5 -2.65 -6.24 16.32
C PRO A 5 -1.82 -5.26 17.15
N VAL A 6 -2.32 -4.04 17.34
CA VAL A 6 -1.65 -2.98 18.09
C VAL A 6 -2.63 -2.41 19.12
N ASP A 7 -2.12 -1.89 20.23
CA ASP A 7 -2.90 -1.14 21.22
C ASP A 7 -3.66 0.05 20.58
N ASP A 8 -4.91 0.26 21.01
CA ASP A 8 -5.79 1.27 20.44
C ASP A 8 -5.28 2.70 20.71
N ASN A 9 -4.66 2.97 21.86
CA ASN A 9 -4.14 4.31 22.18
C ASN A 9 -2.95 4.66 21.28
N ALA A 10 -2.06 3.68 21.03
CA ALA A 10 -0.96 3.85 20.09
C ALA A 10 -1.47 4.07 18.66
N THR A 11 -2.48 3.30 18.25
CA THR A 11 -3.11 3.41 16.93
C THR A 11 -3.78 4.78 16.74
N GLN A 12 -4.58 5.22 17.72
CA GLN A 12 -5.24 6.53 17.70
C GLN A 12 -4.21 7.65 17.61
N LEU A 13 -3.16 7.61 18.43
CA LEU A 13 -2.11 8.63 18.40
C LEU A 13 -1.42 8.69 17.04
N LEU A 14 -1.09 7.52 16.46
CA LEU A 14 -0.43 7.43 15.17
C LEU A 14 -1.29 8.04 14.06
N MET A 15 -2.58 7.71 14.02
CA MET A 15 -3.50 8.24 13.02
C MET A 15 -3.69 9.74 13.16
N VAL A 16 -3.91 10.25 14.37
CA VAL A 16 -4.03 11.70 14.63
C VAL A 16 -2.79 12.43 14.14
N LYS A 17 -1.59 11.98 14.55
CA LYS A 17 -0.33 12.61 14.15
C LYS A 17 -0.10 12.53 12.65
N PHE A 18 -0.44 11.41 12.03
CA PHE A 18 -0.31 11.24 10.59
C PHE A 18 -1.15 12.27 9.81
N TYR A 19 -2.44 12.42 10.14
CA TYR A 19 -3.29 13.40 9.48
C TYR A 19 -2.90 14.85 9.79
N GLU A 20 -2.48 15.14 11.04
CA GLU A 20 -1.94 16.46 11.40
C GLU A 20 -0.73 16.83 10.54
N PHE A 21 0.22 15.91 10.34
CA PHE A 21 1.40 16.15 9.53
C PHE A 21 1.11 16.19 8.04
N TRP A 22 0.15 15.38 7.57
CA TRP A 22 -0.19 15.33 6.16
C TRP A 22 -0.93 16.59 5.71
N LEU A 23 -1.89 17.07 6.50
CA LEU A 23 -2.70 18.25 6.18
C LEU A 23 -1.96 19.58 6.36
N LYS A 24 -0.85 19.59 7.12
CA LYS A 24 0.00 20.78 7.31
C LYS A 24 0.70 21.25 6.04
N ASP A 25 0.98 20.35 5.10
CA ASP A 25 1.63 20.69 3.83
C ASP A 25 0.64 20.53 2.68
N ALA A 26 -0.23 21.53 2.53
CA ALA A 26 -1.26 21.57 1.49
C ALA A 26 -0.67 21.62 0.06
N THR A 27 0.61 21.98 -0.07
CA THR A 27 1.29 22.19 -1.35
C THR A 27 2.00 20.95 -1.87
N ASN A 28 2.50 20.07 -1.01
CA ASN A 28 3.47 19.04 -1.42
C ASN A 28 3.10 17.60 -1.06
N GLN A 29 1.85 17.32 -0.68
CA GLN A 29 1.24 15.98 -0.47
C GLN A 29 2.24 14.86 -0.07
N ASN A 30 3.18 15.15 0.83
CA ASN A 30 4.29 14.24 1.12
C ASN A 30 3.84 13.22 2.14
N ILE A 31 3.00 12.30 1.68
CA ILE A 31 2.33 11.29 2.49
C ILE A 31 3.34 10.38 3.21
N PHE A 32 4.44 10.01 2.54
CA PHE A 32 5.51 9.23 3.15
C PHE A 32 6.24 10.00 4.26
N GLY A 33 6.52 11.28 4.04
CA GLY A 33 7.12 12.15 5.04
C GLY A 33 6.23 12.35 6.25
N ALA A 34 4.93 12.57 6.03
CA ALA A 34 3.94 12.69 7.10
C ALA A 34 3.83 11.40 7.94
N PHE A 35 3.77 10.25 7.27
CA PHE A 35 3.73 8.95 7.93
C PHE A 35 4.97 8.67 8.78
N LYS A 36 6.17 8.93 8.24
CA LYS A 36 7.42 8.77 8.99
C LYS A 36 7.49 9.68 10.21
N LYS A 37 7.04 10.94 10.09
CA LYS A 37 6.97 11.88 11.23
C LYS A 37 6.02 11.36 12.32
N ALA A 38 4.85 10.86 11.93
CA ALA A 38 3.91 10.29 12.89
C ALA A 38 4.49 9.09 13.65
N GLN A 39 5.20 8.18 12.97
CA GLN A 39 5.88 7.06 13.62
C GLN A 39 6.93 7.53 14.64
N LEU A 40 7.71 8.57 14.31
CA LEU A 40 8.71 9.13 15.21
C LEU A 40 8.09 9.80 16.44
N ASP A 41 6.95 10.48 16.29
CA ASP A 41 6.21 11.07 17.41
C ASP A 41 5.63 10.00 18.33
N VAL A 42 5.02 8.95 17.76
CA VAL A 42 4.48 7.83 18.54
C VAL A 42 5.61 7.10 19.29
N LYS A 43 6.77 6.93 18.65
CA LYS A 43 7.96 6.31 19.27
C LYS A 43 8.41 7.02 20.54
N GLN A 44 8.21 8.34 20.66
CA GLN A 44 8.57 9.08 21.88
C GLN A 44 7.71 8.65 23.08
N LYS A 45 6.43 8.33 22.85
CA LYS A 45 5.49 7.88 23.89
C LYS A 45 5.49 6.35 24.07
N PHE A 46 5.72 5.61 22.99
CA PHE A 46 5.73 4.16 22.94
C PHE A 46 7.05 3.67 22.29
N PRO A 47 8.14 3.56 23.06
CA PRO A 47 9.47 3.28 22.49
C PRO A 47 9.57 1.94 21.75
N HIS A 48 8.82 0.93 22.21
CA HIS A 48 8.88 -0.41 21.66
C HIS A 48 8.28 -0.46 20.24
N PRO A 49 8.97 -1.05 19.24
CA PRO A 49 8.54 -1.05 17.84
C PRO A 49 7.20 -1.72 17.57
N TYR A 50 6.74 -2.57 18.50
CA TYR A 50 5.40 -3.16 18.45
C TYR A 50 4.28 -2.13 18.22
N TYR A 51 4.42 -0.91 18.75
CA TYR A 51 3.36 0.12 18.73
C TYR A 51 3.34 0.99 17.47
N TRP A 52 4.47 1.14 16.76
CA TRP A 52 4.58 2.07 15.61
C TRP A 52 5.12 1.40 14.34
N GLY A 53 5.88 0.32 14.49
CA GLY A 53 6.47 -0.43 13.38
C GLY A 53 5.49 -1.38 12.68
N ALA A 54 4.30 -1.58 13.26
CA ALA A 54 3.25 -2.40 12.67
C ALA A 54 2.67 -1.79 11.40
N PHE A 55 2.70 -0.46 11.27
CA PHE A 55 1.95 0.24 10.23
C PHE A 55 2.73 0.33 8.93
N VAL A 56 2.06 0.02 7.83
CA VAL A 56 2.56 0.14 6.46
C VAL A 56 1.64 1.03 5.64
N LEU A 57 2.26 1.86 4.79
CA LEU A 57 1.57 2.69 3.81
C LEU A 57 1.53 1.94 2.48
N LEU A 58 0.33 1.58 2.03
CA LEU A 58 0.12 0.98 0.72
C LEU A 58 -0.21 2.09 -0.28
N LYS A 59 0.60 2.23 -1.32
CA LYS A 59 0.29 3.06 -2.48
C LYS A 59 -0.01 2.13 -3.64
N GLU A 60 -1.22 2.17 -4.18
CA GLU A 60 -1.52 1.48 -5.43
C GLU A 60 -0.70 2.07 -6.57
N LEU A 61 0.13 1.23 -7.19
CA LEU A 61 0.90 1.54 -8.40
C LEU A 61 0.18 1.00 -9.65
N VAL A 62 -1.15 1.08 -9.69
CA VAL A 62 -1.92 0.47 -10.79
C VAL A 62 -1.79 1.27 -12.10
N PHE A 63 -1.50 2.57 -12.03
CA PHE A 63 -1.64 3.45 -13.18
C PHE A 63 -0.44 3.56 -14.13
N SER A 64 0.75 3.05 -13.77
CA SER A 64 1.90 3.10 -14.68
C SER A 64 1.99 1.91 -15.63
N PHE A 65 1.40 0.77 -15.27
CA PHE A 65 1.56 -0.47 -16.05
C PHE A 65 0.48 -0.61 -17.14
N LEU A 66 -0.73 -0.12 -16.87
CA LEU A 66 -1.86 -0.22 -17.81
C LEU A 66 -1.72 0.70 -19.02
N GLY A 67 -0.97 1.81 -18.92
CA GLY A 67 -0.69 2.69 -20.06
C GLY A 67 0.36 2.15 -21.05
N SER A 68 1.05 1.05 -20.72
CA SER A 68 2.04 0.38 -21.58
C SER A 68 1.52 -0.93 -22.17
N ILE A 69 0.26 -1.29 -21.93
CA ILE A 69 -0.38 -2.43 -22.59
C ILE A 69 -0.93 -1.93 -23.93
N PRO A 70 -0.39 -2.39 -25.06
CA PRO A 70 -0.91 -1.99 -26.36
C PRO A 70 -2.34 -2.57 -26.53
N PRO A 71 -3.29 -1.81 -27.11
CA PRO A 71 -4.72 -2.14 -27.09
C PRO A 71 -5.04 -3.53 -27.67
N GLU A 72 -4.18 -4.05 -28.56
CA GLU A 72 -4.31 -5.37 -29.18
C GLU A 72 -4.22 -6.53 -28.16
N ARG A 73 -3.66 -6.31 -26.97
CA ARG A 73 -3.59 -7.32 -25.89
C ARG A 73 -4.87 -7.36 -25.04
N LEU A 74 -5.72 -6.35 -25.13
CA LEU A 74 -6.97 -6.27 -24.36
C LEU A 74 -8.15 -6.96 -25.06
N GLU A 75 -8.05 -7.24 -26.37
CA GLU A 75 -9.12 -7.86 -27.16
C GLU A 75 -9.36 -9.35 -26.85
N GLY A 76 -8.44 -10.02 -26.13
CA GLY A 76 -8.56 -11.44 -25.77
C GLY A 76 -8.85 -11.71 -24.29
N TRP A 77 -8.97 -10.67 -23.46
CA TRP A 77 -9.20 -10.82 -22.03
C TRP A 77 -10.69 -10.91 -21.72
N HIS A 78 -11.17 -12.13 -21.47
CA HIS A 78 -12.48 -12.38 -20.86
C HIS A 78 -12.25 -12.93 -19.44
N PRO A 79 -12.91 -12.39 -18.40
CA PRO A 79 -12.69 -12.80 -17.01
C PRO A 79 -13.16 -14.23 -16.68
N ASP A 80 -13.74 -14.95 -17.65
CA ASP A 80 -14.29 -16.31 -17.49
C ASP A 80 -13.59 -17.33 -18.42
N ARG A 81 -12.27 -17.48 -18.31
CA ARG A 81 -11.62 -18.71 -18.80
C ARG A 81 -10.92 -19.42 -17.65
N SER A 82 -11.64 -20.40 -17.12
CA SER A 82 -11.14 -21.43 -16.22
C SER A 82 -9.88 -22.09 -16.77
N VAL A 83 -8.88 -22.18 -15.90
CA VAL A 83 -7.64 -22.94 -16.07
C VAL A 83 -7.88 -24.33 -16.69
N GLY A 84 -7.23 -24.59 -17.82
CA GLY A 84 -7.14 -25.92 -18.40
C GLY A 84 -6.55 -25.86 -19.81
N GLU A 85 -5.55 -26.70 -20.05
CA GLU A 85 -4.92 -26.97 -21.36
C GLU A 85 -3.69 -26.13 -21.73
N THR A 86 -2.66 -26.25 -20.88
CA THR A 86 -1.27 -26.25 -21.34
C THR A 86 -0.84 -27.65 -21.77
N GLY A 87 -0.34 -27.80 -23.00
CA GLY A 87 0.69 -28.79 -23.35
C GLY A 87 0.22 -30.07 -24.06
N ARG A 88 0.52 -30.11 -25.37
CA ARG A 88 0.58 -31.21 -26.37
C ARG A 88 -0.02 -30.58 -27.64
N GLU A 89 0.71 -30.27 -28.69
CA GLU A 89 1.40 -31.21 -29.56
C GLU A 89 2.60 -30.53 -30.24
N SER A 90 3.81 -30.98 -29.89
CA SER A 90 4.90 -31.08 -30.86
C SER A 90 5.21 -32.58 -30.95
N LEU A 91 5.09 -33.12 -32.16
CA LEU A 91 5.62 -34.40 -32.70
C LEU A 91 4.60 -35.02 -33.68
N ASN A 92 4.61 -34.53 -34.92
CA ASN A 92 4.91 -35.31 -36.13
C ASN A 92 4.83 -34.41 -37.36
#